data_AF-A0A432WXR0-F1
#
_entry.id   AF-A0A432WXR0-F1
#
_cell.length_a   1.000
_cell.length_b   1.000
_cell.length_c   1.000
_cell.angle_alpha   90.00
_cell.angle_beta   90.00
_cell.angle_gamma   90.00
#
_symmetry.space_group_name_H-M   'P 1'
#
loop_
_entity.id
_entity.type
_entity.pdbx_description
1 polymer ?
#
loop_
_entity_poly.entity_id
_entity_poly.type
_entity_poly.pdbx_seq_one_letter_code
_entity_poly.pdbx_strand_id
1 'polypeptide(L)'
;MVISPANFLLLKPLFQRLFLVFKNDFLSAERRSVGRTRLSAGLVITAAFIASGCSTPTLYLTTEGYSEAQQAELRKQLETLDYAVETTRIEIPEAFPDTTISVNPAFSDIQFLERLEALLEDKTQASVHSMRFGEGNHAYFGKNIGIYVRNPESQQQRFANPFLRSTQCPQQDGLLKISNDGSFQLEFVYYADDEQNLHYLNGLWRWHESTLSLVFSDGSEQHLQHRRSEVATYQGMRPTDIYTPIHDHSEAIVNCAYQVIHMR
;
A
#
# COMPACT_ATOMS: atom_id res chain seq x y z
N MET A 1 -3.14 -10.04 -2.83
CA MET A 1 -3.79 -10.98 -1.88
C MET A 1 -2.72 -11.44 -0.89
N VAL A 2 -2.74 -10.90 0.33
CA VAL A 2 -1.71 -11.15 1.35
C VAL A 2 -1.98 -12.49 2.00
N ILE A 3 -1.10 -13.46 1.79
CA ILE A 3 -1.17 -14.76 2.47
C ILE A 3 -0.39 -14.63 3.79
N SER A 4 -1.14 -14.66 4.90
CA SER A 4 -0.57 -14.71 6.26
C SER A 4 0.23 -16.00 6.48
N PRO A 5 1.39 -15.96 7.19
CA PRO A 5 2.22 -17.15 7.46
C PRO A 5 1.51 -18.24 8.28
N ALA A 6 0.35 -17.95 8.87
CA ALA A 6 -0.40 -18.90 9.68
C ALA A 6 -1.07 -20.02 8.86
N ASN A 7 -1.26 -19.87 7.55
CA ASN A 7 -1.96 -20.86 6.72
C ASN A 7 -1.08 -22.00 6.18
N PHE A 8 0.25 -21.94 6.35
CA PHE A 8 1.14 -23.01 5.88
C PHE A 8 1.15 -24.26 6.78
N LEU A 9 0.59 -24.17 7.99
CA LEU A 9 0.54 -25.31 8.92
C LEU A 9 -0.68 -26.22 8.72
N LEU A 10 -1.70 -25.78 7.96
CA LEU A 10 -2.92 -26.56 7.71
C LEU A 10 -2.83 -27.49 6.48
N LEU A 11 -1.77 -27.38 5.66
CA LEU A 11 -1.58 -28.21 4.47
C LEU A 11 -0.62 -29.41 4.67
N LYS A 12 0.02 -29.52 5.84
CA LYS A 12 0.90 -30.67 6.17
C LYS A 12 0.24 -32.06 6.08
N PRO A 13 -1.04 -32.28 6.46
CA PRO A 13 -1.61 -33.63 6.40
C PRO A 13 -2.04 -34.06 4.99
N LEU A 14 -2.20 -33.13 4.04
CA LEU A 14 -2.55 -33.42 2.66
C LEU A 14 -1.32 -33.90 1.85
N PHE A 15 -0.15 -33.33 2.09
CA PHE A 15 1.10 -33.76 1.44
C PHE A 15 1.61 -35.12 1.94
N GLN A 16 1.38 -35.46 3.21
CA GLN A 16 1.74 -36.80 3.73
C GLN A 16 0.87 -37.92 3.16
N ARG A 17 -0.40 -37.64 2.80
CA ARG A 17 -1.27 -38.64 2.17
C ARG A 17 -0.93 -38.88 0.70
N LEU A 18 -0.48 -37.86 -0.05
CA LEU A 18 -0.02 -38.06 -1.43
C LEU A 18 1.25 -38.93 -1.50
N PHE A 19 2.17 -38.78 -0.55
CA PHE A 19 3.40 -39.58 -0.50
C PHE A 19 3.17 -41.06 -0.13
N LEU A 20 2.07 -41.39 0.54
CA LEU A 20 1.73 -42.78 0.88
C LEU A 20 1.05 -43.53 -0.26
N VAL A 21 0.26 -42.85 -1.10
CA VAL A 21 -0.35 -43.47 -2.29
C VAL A 21 0.72 -43.87 -3.30
N PHE A 22 1.73 -43.02 -3.53
CA PHE A 22 2.84 -43.34 -4.45
C PHE A 22 3.78 -44.45 -3.95
N LYS A 23 3.81 -44.74 -2.65
CA LYS A 23 4.67 -45.80 -2.10
C LYS A 23 4.07 -47.20 -2.23
N ASN A 24 2.73 -47.32 -2.29
CA ASN A 24 2.05 -48.60 -2.39
C ASN A 24 1.95 -49.14 -3.82
N ASP A 25 1.94 -48.28 -4.84
CA ASP A 25 1.94 -48.73 -6.23
C ASP A 25 3.32 -49.18 -6.71
N PHE A 26 4.40 -48.71 -6.07
CA PHE A 26 5.76 -49.10 -6.46
C PHE A 26 6.16 -50.50 -5.96
N LEU A 27 5.54 -50.99 -4.87
CA LEU A 27 5.87 -52.30 -4.29
C LEU A 27 4.98 -53.45 -4.79
N SER A 28 3.96 -53.16 -5.61
CA SER A 28 3.10 -54.19 -6.22
C SER A 28 3.44 -54.48 -7.69
N ALA A 29 4.33 -53.69 -8.31
CA ALA A 29 4.72 -53.85 -9.72
C ALA A 29 5.96 -54.74 -9.97
N GLU A 30 6.54 -55.38 -8.94
CA GLU A 30 7.75 -56.20 -9.09
C GLU A 30 7.49 -57.67 -9.45
N ARG A 31 6.26 -58.00 -9.87
CA ARG A 31 5.92 -59.36 -10.35
C ARG A 31 4.96 -59.31 -11.53
N ARG A 32 5.47 -58.92 -12.70
CA ARG A 32 5.21 -59.56 -14.02
C ARG A 32 5.64 -58.62 -15.15
N SER A 33 6.05 -59.27 -16.25
CA SER A 33 6.06 -58.73 -17.61
C SER A 33 7.29 -57.91 -18.02
N VAL A 34 8.26 -58.66 -18.55
CA VAL A 34 9.11 -58.29 -19.69
C VAL A 34 8.33 -57.43 -20.70
N GLY A 35 8.84 -56.25 -21.03
CA GLY A 35 8.41 -55.49 -22.22
C GLY A 35 8.20 -53.99 -22.00
N ARG A 36 9.13 -53.18 -22.53
CA ARG A 36 8.99 -51.74 -22.84
C ARG A 36 8.70 -50.79 -21.66
N THR A 37 9.74 -50.45 -20.89
CA THR A 37 9.77 -49.31 -19.95
C THR A 37 10.76 -48.22 -20.41
N ARG A 38 10.59 -47.69 -21.63
CA ARG A 38 11.31 -46.47 -22.07
C ARG A 38 10.41 -45.23 -22.17
N LEU A 39 9.08 -45.37 -22.10
CA LEU A 39 8.15 -44.22 -22.21
C LEU A 39 7.82 -43.54 -20.87
N SER A 40 7.95 -44.23 -19.74
CA SER A 40 7.46 -43.74 -18.44
C SER A 40 8.45 -42.86 -17.68
N ALA A 41 9.76 -43.05 -17.87
CA ALA A 41 10.79 -42.23 -17.21
C ALA A 41 10.91 -40.83 -17.82
N GLY A 42 10.67 -40.69 -19.14
CA GLY A 42 10.69 -39.39 -19.81
C GLY A 42 9.59 -38.45 -19.32
N LEU A 43 8.40 -38.97 -19.03
CA LEU A 43 7.24 -38.16 -18.61
C LEU A 43 7.41 -37.55 -17.21
N VAL A 44 8.10 -38.26 -16.31
CA VAL A 44 8.38 -37.78 -14.94
C VAL A 44 9.45 -36.69 -14.93
N ILE A 45 10.48 -36.80 -15.79
CA ILE A 45 11.51 -35.76 -15.93
C ILE A 45 10.90 -34.49 -16.55
N THR A 46 10.07 -34.62 -17.58
CA THR A 46 9.37 -33.48 -18.20
C THR A 46 8.40 -32.81 -17.21
N ALA A 47 7.69 -33.57 -16.37
CA ALA A 47 6.83 -33.01 -15.33
C ALA A 47 7.60 -32.26 -14.23
N ALA A 48 8.83 -32.69 -13.89
CA ALA A 48 9.68 -32.00 -12.92
C ALA A 48 10.24 -30.66 -13.45
N PHE A 49 10.50 -30.54 -14.76
CA PHE A 49 10.93 -29.28 -15.38
C PHE A 49 9.81 -28.24 -15.51
N ILE A 50 8.54 -28.65 -15.58
CA ILE A 50 7.41 -27.72 -15.65
C ILE A 50 7.04 -27.16 -14.26
N ALA A 51 7.42 -27.85 -13.19
CA ALA A 51 7.11 -27.45 -11.80
C ALA A 51 8.11 -26.46 -11.18
N SER A 52 9.24 -26.17 -11.82
CA SER A 52 10.08 -25.03 -11.45
C SER A 52 9.50 -23.74 -12.00
N GLY A 53 8.33 -23.35 -11.49
CA GLY A 53 7.82 -21.99 -11.66
C GLY A 53 8.85 -21.03 -11.08
N CYS A 54 9.66 -20.42 -11.94
CA CYS A 54 10.55 -19.33 -11.54
C CYS A 54 9.66 -18.21 -11.01
N SER A 55 9.62 -18.02 -9.69
CA SER A 55 9.05 -16.80 -9.12
C SER A 55 9.99 -15.66 -9.50
N THR A 56 9.62 -14.88 -10.51
CA THR A 56 10.33 -13.65 -10.85
C THR A 56 10.26 -12.72 -9.64
N PRO A 57 11.40 -12.17 -9.19
CA PRO A 57 11.39 -11.26 -8.06
C PRO A 57 10.66 -9.95 -8.40
N THR A 58 10.01 -9.38 -7.40
CA THR A 58 9.14 -8.20 -7.54
C THR A 58 9.70 -7.00 -6.79
N LEU A 59 9.74 -5.86 -7.47
CA LEU A 59 9.92 -4.53 -6.89
C LEU A 59 8.54 -3.98 -6.51
N TYR A 60 8.32 -3.72 -5.23
CA TYR A 60 7.10 -3.09 -4.73
C TYR A 60 7.33 -1.60 -4.61
N LEU A 61 6.72 -0.82 -5.50
CA LEU A 61 6.87 0.63 -5.56
C LEU A 61 5.75 1.31 -4.77
N THR A 62 6.11 2.11 -3.78
CA THR A 62 5.22 3.01 -3.05
C THR A 62 5.68 4.45 -3.33
N THR A 63 4.79 5.28 -3.85
CA THR A 63 5.09 6.69 -4.15
C THR A 63 4.17 7.64 -3.41
N GLU A 64 4.70 8.76 -2.97
CA GLU A 64 3.96 9.85 -2.35
C GLU A 64 4.28 11.17 -3.08
N GLY A 65 3.25 11.95 -3.42
CA GLY A 65 3.43 13.22 -4.12
C GLY A 65 3.74 13.12 -5.63
N TYR A 66 3.60 11.95 -6.23
CA TYR A 66 3.76 11.73 -7.67
C TYR A 66 2.39 11.57 -8.36
N SER A 67 2.20 12.24 -9.49
CA SER A 67 1.03 12.02 -10.37
C SER A 67 1.06 10.63 -11.02
N GLU A 68 -0.08 10.13 -11.49
CA GLU A 68 -0.16 8.82 -12.17
C GLU A 68 0.81 8.70 -13.36
N ALA A 69 1.00 9.79 -14.12
CA ALA A 69 1.93 9.83 -15.23
C ALA A 69 3.38 9.69 -14.77
N GLN A 70 3.77 10.38 -13.68
CA GLN A 70 5.11 10.26 -13.13
C GLN A 70 5.35 8.87 -12.51
N GLN A 71 4.35 8.30 -11.84
CA GLN A 71 4.41 6.93 -11.30
C GLN A 71 4.58 5.91 -12.43
N ALA A 72 3.83 6.05 -13.53
CA ALA A 72 3.93 5.18 -14.69
C ALA A 72 5.31 5.26 -15.35
N GLU A 73 5.88 6.46 -15.47
CA GLU A 73 7.23 6.63 -16.00
C GLU A 73 8.29 6.00 -15.09
N LEU A 74 8.25 6.28 -13.77
CA LEU A 74 9.18 5.67 -12.82
C LEU A 74 9.10 4.14 -12.85
N ARG A 75 7.87 3.59 -12.89
CA ARG A 75 7.65 2.15 -13.04
C ARG A 75 8.29 1.60 -14.31
N LYS A 76 8.07 2.24 -15.46
CA LYS A 76 8.63 1.81 -16.75
C LYS A 76 10.16 1.79 -16.72
N GLN A 77 10.78 2.76 -16.05
CA GLN A 77 12.23 2.80 -15.87
C GLN A 77 12.71 1.65 -14.98
N LEU A 78 12.01 1.35 -13.88
CA LEU A 78 12.34 0.22 -13.00
C LEU A 78 12.19 -1.14 -13.68
N GLU A 79 11.20 -1.29 -14.57
CA GLU A 79 10.99 -2.51 -15.37
C GLU A 79 12.17 -2.82 -16.31
N THR A 80 13.07 -1.86 -16.58
CA THR A 80 14.31 -2.10 -17.35
C THR A 80 15.37 -2.91 -16.58
N LEU A 81 15.18 -3.13 -15.28
CA LEU A 81 16.10 -3.87 -14.41
C LEU A 81 15.80 -5.39 -14.34
N ASP A 82 15.01 -5.93 -15.26
CA ASP A 82 14.60 -7.35 -15.32
C ASP A 82 13.83 -7.85 -14.08
N TYR A 83 13.14 -6.96 -13.38
CA TYR A 83 12.23 -7.29 -12.28
C TYR A 83 10.78 -6.96 -12.64
N ALA A 84 9.84 -7.71 -12.07
CA ALA A 84 8.43 -7.30 -12.09
C ALA A 84 8.25 -6.09 -11.16
N VAL A 85 7.46 -5.09 -11.56
CA VAL A 85 7.18 -3.91 -10.73
C VAL A 85 5.70 -3.86 -10.38
N GLU A 86 5.39 -3.82 -9.09
CA GLU A 86 4.04 -3.69 -8.57
C GLU A 86 3.91 -2.40 -7.75
N THR A 87 3.00 -1.51 -8.15
CA THR A 87 2.67 -0.32 -7.36
C THR A 87 1.80 -0.71 -6.16
N THR A 88 2.16 -0.22 -4.99
CA THR A 88 1.45 -0.45 -3.72
C THR A 88 1.00 0.88 -3.13
N ARG A 89 -0.11 0.85 -2.38
CA ARG A 89 -0.72 2.02 -1.73
C ARG A 89 -0.57 1.95 -0.21
N ILE A 90 0.59 1.51 0.25
CA ILE A 90 0.92 1.52 1.68
C ILE A 90 1.43 2.91 2.06
N GLU A 91 1.23 3.30 3.32
CA GLU A 91 1.78 4.56 3.82
C GLU A 91 3.30 4.45 3.98
N ILE A 92 4.04 5.49 3.60
CA ILE A 92 5.49 5.55 3.79
C ILE A 92 5.78 6.06 5.21
N PRO A 93 6.41 5.27 6.10
CA PRO A 93 6.68 5.69 7.48
C PRO A 93 7.43 7.02 7.57
N GLU A 94 7.02 7.94 8.46
CA GLU A 94 7.65 9.28 8.60
C GLU A 94 9.16 9.22 8.80
N ALA A 95 9.67 8.18 9.46
CA ALA A 95 11.09 7.97 9.71
C ALA A 95 11.90 7.67 8.44
N PHE A 96 11.26 7.23 7.36
CA PHE A 96 11.97 6.96 6.11
C PHE A 96 12.37 8.30 5.48
N PRO A 97 13.58 8.44 4.93
CA PRO A 97 13.91 9.59 4.08
C PRO A 97 13.14 9.55 2.76
N ASP A 98 13.30 10.59 1.93
CA ASP A 98 12.51 10.75 0.71
C ASP A 98 12.67 9.60 -0.29
N THR A 99 13.83 8.96 -0.37
CA THR A 99 14.00 7.72 -1.15
C THR A 99 14.60 6.62 -0.29
N THR A 100 13.87 5.52 -0.15
CA THR A 100 14.27 4.37 0.67
C THR A 100 14.08 3.06 -0.09
N ILE A 101 15.10 2.20 -0.03
CA ILE A 101 15.02 0.80 -0.45
C ILE A 101 14.96 -0.07 0.80
N SER A 102 14.02 -1.01 0.86
CA SER A 102 13.98 -2.05 1.89
C SER A 102 14.19 -3.43 1.26
N VAL A 103 15.21 -4.15 1.72
CA VAL A 103 15.53 -5.49 1.24
C VAL A 103 15.55 -6.53 2.34
N ASN A 104 15.41 -7.79 1.94
CA ASN A 104 15.66 -8.91 2.84
C ASN A 104 17.12 -8.86 3.35
N PRO A 105 17.39 -9.15 4.64
CA PRO A 105 18.75 -9.20 5.17
C PRO A 105 19.67 -10.21 4.46
N ALA A 106 19.09 -11.28 3.90
CA ALA A 106 19.80 -12.28 3.12
C ALA A 106 19.94 -11.92 1.62
N PHE A 107 19.51 -10.72 1.21
CA PHE A 107 19.67 -10.25 -0.17
C PHE A 107 21.16 -10.03 -0.48
N SER A 108 21.66 -10.73 -1.50
CA SER A 108 23.10 -10.84 -1.79
C SER A 108 23.53 -10.22 -3.11
N ASP A 109 22.61 -9.79 -3.97
CA ASP A 109 22.94 -9.22 -5.29
C ASP A 109 23.30 -7.72 -5.18
N ILE A 110 24.52 -7.45 -4.71
CA ILE A 110 25.00 -6.08 -4.47
C ILE A 110 25.02 -5.25 -5.76
N GLN A 111 25.43 -5.83 -6.88
CA GLN A 111 25.48 -5.12 -8.16
C GLN A 111 24.09 -4.69 -8.64
N PHE A 112 23.07 -5.50 -8.39
CA PHE A 112 21.69 -5.10 -8.64
C PHE A 112 21.29 -3.89 -7.78
N LEU A 113 21.61 -3.91 -6.49
CA LEU A 113 21.29 -2.78 -5.61
C LEU A 113 21.97 -1.50 -6.05
N GLU A 114 23.25 -1.54 -6.44
CA GLU A 114 23.96 -0.36 -6.93
C GLU A 114 23.31 0.22 -8.20
N ARG A 115 22.84 -0.63 -9.12
CA ARG A 115 22.10 -0.17 -10.31
C ARG A 115 20.73 0.41 -9.95
N LEU A 116 20.03 -0.19 -9.00
CA LEU A 116 18.74 0.29 -8.52
C LEU A 116 18.89 1.64 -7.80
N GLU A 117 19.88 1.76 -6.92
CA GLU A 117 20.22 2.99 -6.21
C GLU A 117 20.56 4.11 -7.21
N ALA A 118 21.45 3.86 -8.17
CA ALA A 118 21.80 4.84 -9.20
C ALA A 118 20.61 5.28 -10.05
N LEU A 119 19.71 4.35 -10.43
CA LEU A 119 18.49 4.69 -11.16
C LEU A 119 17.57 5.57 -10.32
N LEU A 120 17.37 5.22 -9.05
CA LEU A 120 16.51 6.01 -8.16
C LEU A 120 17.10 7.40 -7.90
N GLU A 121 18.39 7.53 -7.62
CA GLU A 121 19.04 8.83 -7.43
C GLU A 121 18.87 9.74 -8.67
N ASP A 122 19.02 9.19 -9.88
CA ASP A 122 18.79 9.94 -11.13
C ASP A 122 17.33 10.39 -11.29
N LYS A 123 16.37 9.53 -10.94
CA LYS A 123 14.94 9.83 -11.14
C LYS A 123 14.30 10.65 -10.04
N THR A 124 14.78 10.54 -8.82
CA THR A 124 14.20 11.22 -7.65
C THR A 124 14.99 12.45 -7.25
N GLN A 125 16.23 12.60 -7.75
CA GLN A 125 17.18 13.65 -7.36
C GLN A 125 17.43 13.68 -5.84
N ALA A 126 17.20 12.57 -5.15
CA ALA A 126 17.38 12.41 -3.73
C ALA A 126 18.33 11.25 -3.43
N SER A 127 19.11 11.37 -2.35
CA SER A 127 19.97 10.28 -1.89
C SER A 127 19.14 9.06 -1.53
N VAL A 128 19.60 7.88 -1.95
CA VAL A 128 18.90 6.63 -1.63
C VAL A 128 19.37 6.08 -0.29
N HIS A 129 18.42 5.80 0.60
CA HIS A 129 18.70 5.10 1.85
C HIS A 129 18.38 3.61 1.73
N SER A 130 19.38 2.76 1.90
CA SER A 130 19.25 1.30 1.77
C SER A 130 19.13 0.65 3.15
N MET A 131 17.98 0.07 3.45
CA MET A 131 17.70 -0.59 4.72
C MET A 131 17.68 -2.11 4.57
N ARG A 132 18.41 -2.77 5.47
CA ARG A 132 18.53 -4.23 5.53
C ARG A 132 17.97 -4.80 6.82
N PHE A 133 16.80 -4.35 7.26
CA PHE A 133 15.99 -4.96 8.32
C PHE A 133 14.70 -4.14 8.45
N GLY A 134 13.66 -4.71 9.07
CA GLY A 134 12.34 -4.09 9.22
C GLY A 134 12.30 -2.91 10.20
N GLU A 135 13.08 -1.85 9.97
CA GLU A 135 12.74 -0.54 10.52
C GLU A 135 11.39 -0.12 9.92
N GLY A 136 10.37 0.05 10.78
CA GLY A 136 9.01 0.42 10.35
C GLY A 136 8.07 -0.74 9.96
N ASN A 137 8.32 -2.00 10.36
CA ASN A 137 7.44 -3.17 10.10
C ASN A 137 7.28 -3.61 8.62
N HIS A 138 8.04 -3.05 7.68
CA HIS A 138 8.02 -3.48 6.27
C HIS A 138 9.17 -4.45 5.98
N ALA A 139 8.86 -5.75 5.89
CA ALA A 139 9.83 -6.78 5.56
C ALA A 139 9.46 -7.49 4.24
N TYR A 140 10.45 -7.62 3.36
CA TYR A 140 10.32 -8.34 2.10
C TYR A 140 11.01 -9.71 2.17
N PHE A 141 10.40 -10.73 1.54
CA PHE A 141 10.91 -12.09 1.53
C PHE A 141 11.66 -12.42 0.24
N GLY A 142 12.72 -13.21 0.37
CA GLY A 142 13.50 -13.69 -0.77
C GLY A 142 14.21 -12.55 -1.50
N LYS A 143 13.95 -12.44 -2.81
CA LYS A 143 14.53 -11.43 -3.69
C LYS A 143 13.61 -10.23 -3.93
N ASN A 144 12.48 -10.15 -3.23
CA ASN A 144 11.57 -9.01 -3.34
C ASN A 144 12.15 -7.78 -2.61
N ILE A 145 11.84 -6.61 -3.14
CA ILE A 145 12.40 -5.34 -2.67
C ILE A 145 11.28 -4.32 -2.56
N GLY A 146 11.24 -3.58 -1.46
CA GLY A 146 10.41 -2.39 -1.31
C GLY A 146 11.14 -1.15 -1.77
N ILE A 147 10.45 -0.31 -2.52
CA ILE A 147 10.93 0.98 -2.99
C ILE A 147 9.92 2.01 -2.53
N TYR A 148 10.39 2.96 -1.72
CA TYR A 148 9.58 4.04 -1.16
C TYR A 148 10.14 5.36 -1.67
N VAL A 149 9.31 6.13 -2.36
CA VAL A 149 9.75 7.38 -2.97
C VAL A 149 8.75 8.49 -2.66
N ARG A 150 9.27 9.59 -2.11
CA ARG A 150 8.53 10.82 -1.89
C ARG A 150 9.06 11.87 -2.84
N ASN A 151 8.14 12.56 -3.49
CA ASN A 151 8.49 13.67 -4.35
C ASN A 151 8.82 14.89 -3.48
N PRO A 152 10.08 15.35 -3.40
CA PRO A 152 10.45 16.51 -2.57
C PRO A 152 9.88 17.82 -3.12
N GLU A 153 9.55 17.87 -4.41
CA GLU A 153 8.93 19.03 -5.06
C GLU A 153 7.41 19.06 -4.89
N SER A 154 6.82 17.97 -4.36
CA SER A 154 5.39 17.94 -4.14
C SER A 154 5.01 18.94 -3.04
N GLN A 155 4.17 19.90 -3.41
CA GLN A 155 3.51 20.77 -2.46
C GLN A 155 2.34 20.08 -1.75
N GLN A 156 2.09 18.78 -1.98
CA GLN A 156 1.10 18.06 -1.18
C GLN A 156 1.56 18.06 0.27
N GLN A 157 0.77 18.74 1.10
CA GLN A 157 0.95 18.69 2.52
C GLN A 157 0.77 17.25 2.99
N ARG A 158 1.78 16.73 3.69
CA ARG A 158 1.67 15.47 4.43
C ARG A 158 0.72 15.67 5.59
N PHE A 159 -0.41 14.98 5.58
CA PHE A 159 -1.32 14.98 6.72
C PHE A 159 -0.78 13.99 7.76
N ALA A 160 0.10 14.46 8.65
CA ALA A 160 0.66 13.66 9.75
C ALA A 160 -0.42 13.00 10.62
N ASN A 161 -1.61 13.59 10.65
CA ASN A 161 -2.81 12.92 11.11
C ASN A 161 -3.86 12.94 9.99
N PRO A 162 -4.15 11.79 9.37
CA PRO A 162 -5.05 11.72 8.23
C PRO A 162 -6.53 11.86 8.63
N PHE A 163 -6.85 11.92 9.92
CA PHE A 163 -8.22 11.89 10.42
C PHE A 163 -8.65 13.25 10.96
N LEU A 164 -9.57 13.88 10.25
CA LEU A 164 -10.18 15.15 10.62
C LEU A 164 -11.62 14.93 11.05
N ARG A 165 -11.97 15.39 12.25
CA ARG A 165 -13.34 15.25 12.75
C ARG A 165 -14.16 16.47 12.39
N SER A 166 -15.41 16.25 12.00
CA SER A 166 -16.38 17.32 11.80
C SER A 166 -16.54 18.14 13.08
N THR A 167 -16.66 19.46 12.91
CA THR A 167 -16.95 20.43 13.95
C THR A 167 -17.93 21.44 13.39
N GLN A 168 -18.68 22.09 14.26
CA GLN A 168 -19.72 23.04 13.85
C GLN A 168 -20.78 22.41 12.92
N CYS A 169 -21.06 21.12 13.13
CA CYS A 169 -21.98 20.32 12.34
C CYS A 169 -23.17 19.89 13.23
N PRO A 170 -24.29 20.65 13.27
CA PRO A 170 -25.33 20.42 14.26
C PRO A 170 -26.16 19.15 14.03
N GLN A 171 -26.14 18.59 12.82
CA GLN A 171 -27.03 17.48 12.45
C GLN A 171 -26.31 16.15 12.21
N GLN A 172 -24.99 16.17 11.99
CA GLN A 172 -24.21 14.99 11.57
C GLN A 172 -22.84 15.02 12.24
N ASP A 173 -22.35 13.86 12.67
CA ASP A 173 -20.94 13.68 13.02
C ASP A 173 -20.28 12.91 11.89
N GLY A 174 -19.16 13.44 11.41
CA GLY A 174 -18.39 12.83 10.34
C GLY A 174 -16.89 12.83 10.62
N LEU A 175 -16.23 11.86 9.99
CA LEU A 175 -14.79 11.67 10.00
C LEU A 175 -14.29 11.72 8.56
N LEU A 176 -13.50 12.75 8.26
CA LEU A 176 -12.81 12.89 6.98
C LEU A 176 -11.42 12.27 7.11
N LYS A 177 -11.18 11.20 6.36
CA LYS A 177 -9.88 10.57 6.19
C LYS A 177 -9.22 11.07 4.90
N ILE A 178 -8.03 11.64 5.02
CA ILE A 178 -7.16 12.07 3.91
C ILE A 178 -6.00 11.09 3.79
N SER A 179 -5.90 10.40 2.65
CA SER A 179 -4.86 9.39 2.43
C SER A 179 -3.72 9.97 1.59
N ASN A 180 -2.48 9.58 1.90
CA ASN A 180 -1.30 10.07 1.15
C ASN A 180 -1.27 9.61 -0.33
N ASP A 181 -2.11 8.65 -0.72
CA ASP A 181 -2.29 8.22 -2.12
C ASP A 181 -3.17 9.19 -2.95
N GLY A 182 -3.57 10.32 -2.37
CA GLY A 182 -4.43 11.31 -3.01
C GLY A 182 -5.92 11.02 -2.90
N SER A 183 -6.34 9.94 -2.24
CA SER A 183 -7.75 9.64 -2.00
C SER A 183 -8.27 10.19 -0.66
N PHE A 184 -9.56 10.52 -0.60
CA PHE A 184 -10.24 10.78 0.67
C PHE A 184 -11.45 9.88 0.85
N GLN A 185 -11.83 9.71 2.11
CA GLN A 185 -13.08 9.08 2.53
C GLN A 185 -13.71 9.91 3.64
N LEU A 186 -14.95 10.31 3.45
CA LEU A 186 -15.77 10.98 4.47
C LEU A 186 -16.83 9.98 4.95
N GLU A 187 -16.66 9.51 6.18
CA GLU A 187 -17.63 8.67 6.88
C GLU A 187 -18.54 9.56 7.75
N PHE A 188 -19.85 9.34 7.73
CA PHE A 188 -20.76 10.12 8.58
C PHE A 188 -22.05 9.35 8.89
N VAL A 189 -22.67 9.69 10.01
CA VAL A 189 -23.93 9.10 10.45
C VAL A 189 -25.11 9.93 9.95
N TYR A 190 -26.06 9.27 9.30
CA TYR A 190 -27.37 9.82 8.97
C TYR A 190 -28.42 9.23 9.91
N TYR A 191 -29.20 10.09 10.55
CA TYR A 191 -30.31 9.69 11.41
C TYR A 191 -31.60 9.74 10.61
N ALA A 192 -32.15 8.57 10.28
CA ALA A 192 -33.48 8.42 9.69
C ALA A 192 -34.27 7.40 10.52
N ASP A 193 -35.49 7.76 10.93
CA ASP A 193 -36.44 6.85 11.56
C ASP A 193 -35.88 6.05 12.75
N ASP A 194 -35.14 6.71 13.65
CA ASP A 194 -34.44 6.13 14.83
C ASP A 194 -33.35 5.08 14.50
N GLU A 195 -33.02 4.89 13.23
CA GLU A 195 -31.90 4.06 12.77
C GLU A 195 -30.67 4.90 12.44
N GLN A 196 -29.50 4.44 12.90
CA GLN A 196 -28.21 5.04 12.58
C GLN A 196 -27.65 4.36 11.33
N ASN A 197 -27.66 5.07 10.21
CA ASN A 197 -27.09 4.58 8.97
C ASN A 197 -25.73 5.23 8.75
N LEU A 198 -24.72 4.39 8.47
CA LEU A 198 -23.36 4.84 8.17
C LEU A 198 -23.21 5.06 6.68
N HIS A 199 -22.85 6.28 6.29
CA HIS A 199 -22.68 6.69 4.90
C HIS A 199 -21.23 7.07 4.61
N TYR A 200 -20.87 6.96 3.34
CA TYR A 200 -19.53 7.25 2.85
C TYR A 200 -19.59 8.11 1.60
N LEU A 201 -18.81 9.19 1.57
CA LEU A 201 -18.42 9.89 0.36
C LEU A 201 -16.94 9.65 0.11
N ASN A 202 -16.55 9.44 -1.14
CA ASN A 202 -15.16 9.16 -1.50
C ASN A 202 -14.77 9.96 -2.74
N GLY A 203 -13.48 10.18 -2.89
CA GLY A 203 -12.95 10.90 -4.02
C GLY A 203 -11.45 11.12 -3.94
N LEU A 204 -11.00 12.15 -4.63
CA LEU A 204 -9.60 12.59 -4.64
C LEU A 204 -9.47 13.88 -3.86
N TRP A 205 -8.32 14.12 -3.24
CA TRP A 205 -8.02 15.40 -2.63
C TRP A 205 -6.80 16.05 -3.25
N ARG A 206 -6.75 17.38 -3.15
CA ARG A 206 -5.62 18.19 -3.58
C ARG A 206 -5.35 19.25 -2.52
N TRP A 207 -4.08 19.62 -2.39
CA TRP A 207 -3.67 20.75 -1.56
C TRP A 207 -3.03 21.81 -2.42
N HIS A 208 -3.42 23.06 -2.22
CA HIS A 208 -2.79 24.20 -2.86
C HIS A 208 -2.76 25.37 -1.87
N GLU A 209 -1.56 25.87 -1.59
CA GLU A 209 -1.28 26.95 -0.62
C GLU A 209 -1.82 26.64 0.78
N SER A 210 -3.09 26.99 1.03
CA SER A 210 -3.79 26.83 2.30
C SER A 210 -5.19 26.27 2.12
N THR A 211 -5.45 25.60 0.99
CA THR A 211 -6.76 25.08 0.63
C THR A 211 -6.69 23.58 0.38
N LEU A 212 -7.51 22.83 1.11
CA LEU A 212 -7.79 21.42 0.86
C LEU A 212 -9.00 21.31 -0.06
N SER A 213 -8.78 20.83 -1.28
CA SER A 213 -9.84 20.57 -2.25
C SER A 213 -10.24 19.10 -2.20
N LEU A 214 -11.52 18.81 -2.06
CA LEU A 214 -12.12 17.49 -2.15
C LEU A 214 -12.86 17.38 -3.48
N VAL A 215 -12.48 16.43 -4.32
CA VAL A 215 -13.09 16.15 -5.63
C VAL A 215 -13.84 14.84 -5.51
N PHE A 216 -15.17 14.92 -5.49
CA PHE A 216 -16.05 13.77 -5.29
C PHE A 216 -16.17 12.93 -6.57
N SER A 217 -16.64 11.69 -6.41
CA SER A 217 -16.77 10.73 -7.52
C SER A 217 -17.81 11.14 -8.57
N ASP A 218 -18.77 11.99 -8.21
CA ASP A 218 -19.76 12.57 -9.13
C ASP A 218 -19.23 13.81 -9.88
N GLY A 219 -17.99 14.21 -9.62
CA GLY A 219 -17.32 15.36 -10.23
C GLY A 219 -17.61 16.69 -9.52
N SER A 220 -18.41 16.70 -8.45
CA SER A 220 -18.53 17.88 -7.58
C SER A 220 -17.22 18.13 -6.82
N GLU A 221 -17.00 19.38 -6.43
CA GLU A 221 -15.81 19.78 -5.67
C GLU A 221 -16.20 20.62 -4.46
N GLN A 222 -15.43 20.48 -3.38
CA GLN A 222 -15.49 21.36 -2.22
C GLN A 222 -14.09 21.86 -1.87
N HIS A 223 -14.00 23.14 -1.52
CA HIS A 223 -12.75 23.75 -1.04
C HIS A 223 -12.86 24.09 0.44
N LEU A 224 -11.88 23.63 1.20
CA LEU A 224 -11.77 23.86 2.63
C LEU A 224 -10.55 24.74 2.92
N GLN A 225 -10.79 25.96 3.38
CA GLN A 225 -9.76 26.89 3.79
C GLN A 225 -9.13 26.42 5.11
N HIS A 226 -7.82 26.21 5.10
CA HIS A 226 -7.06 25.85 6.29
C HIS A 226 -6.66 27.08 7.10
N ARG A 227 -6.70 26.91 8.42
CA ARG A 227 -6.12 27.82 9.41
C ARG A 227 -5.62 27.06 10.62
N ARG A 228 -4.61 27.62 11.29
CA ARG A 228 -4.18 27.18 12.62
C ARG A 228 -4.85 27.99 13.70
N SER A 229 -5.25 27.33 14.78
CA SER A 229 -5.88 27.94 15.95
C SER A 229 -5.52 27.12 17.19
N GLU A 230 -5.99 27.56 18.35
CA GLU A 230 -6.06 26.73 19.54
C GLU A 230 -7.51 26.43 19.90
N VAL A 231 -7.78 25.22 20.40
CA VAL A 231 -9.10 24.81 20.88
C VAL A 231 -8.96 24.30 22.32
N ALA A 232 -9.94 24.65 23.17
CA ALA A 232 -9.97 24.20 24.55
C ALA A 232 -10.26 22.68 24.63
N THR A 233 -9.47 21.98 25.42
CA THR A 233 -9.67 20.56 25.75
C THR A 233 -9.65 20.35 27.27
N TYR A 234 -9.92 19.13 27.72
CA TYR A 234 -9.77 18.77 29.14
C TYR A 234 -8.32 18.90 29.66
N GLN A 235 -7.33 19.00 28.77
CA GLN A 235 -5.92 19.19 29.10
C GLN A 235 -5.46 20.65 28.89
N GLY A 236 -6.38 21.59 28.69
CA GLY A 236 -6.09 22.99 28.35
C GLY A 236 -6.18 23.27 26.85
N MET A 237 -5.66 24.44 26.44
CA MET A 237 -5.63 24.86 25.04
C MET A 237 -4.68 23.96 24.24
N ARG A 238 -5.13 23.49 23.08
CA ARG A 238 -4.35 22.62 22.20
C ARG A 238 -4.25 23.20 20.79
N PRO A 239 -3.07 23.16 20.15
CA PRO A 239 -2.93 23.51 18.75
C PRO A 239 -3.86 22.67 17.89
N THR A 240 -4.54 23.30 16.95
CA THR A 240 -5.57 22.67 16.13
C THR A 240 -5.47 23.21 14.70
N ASP A 241 -5.46 22.31 13.72
CA ASP A 241 -5.69 22.68 12.32
C ASP A 241 -7.19 22.61 12.04
N ILE A 242 -7.75 23.65 11.44
CA ILE A 242 -9.18 23.79 11.14
C ILE A 242 -9.33 24.06 9.65
N TYR A 243 -10.25 23.35 9.02
CA TYR A 243 -10.55 23.36 7.60
C TYR A 243 -12.01 23.79 7.43
N THR A 244 -12.23 24.99 6.91
CA THR A 244 -13.57 25.60 6.84
C THR A 244 -14.04 25.66 5.38
N PRO A 245 -15.25 25.18 5.07
CA PRO A 245 -15.77 25.21 3.71
C PRO A 245 -15.94 26.65 3.20
N ILE A 246 -15.60 26.85 1.93
CA ILE A 246 -15.65 28.15 1.25
C ILE A 246 -16.96 28.31 0.46
N HIS A 247 -17.56 27.20 0.04
CA HIS A 247 -18.79 27.17 -0.76
C HIS A 247 -19.82 26.20 -0.17
N ASP A 248 -21.09 26.41 -0.53
CA ASP A 248 -22.16 25.49 -0.19
C ASP A 248 -22.16 24.28 -1.13
N HIS A 249 -22.39 23.11 -0.54
CA HIS A 249 -22.53 21.82 -1.19
C HIS A 249 -23.93 21.25 -0.91
N SER A 250 -24.44 20.37 -1.79
CA SER A 250 -25.76 19.74 -1.61
C SER A 250 -25.82 18.87 -0.34
N GLU A 251 -24.75 18.16 -0.06
CA GLU A 251 -24.60 17.29 1.10
C GLU A 251 -24.21 18.11 2.34
N ALA A 252 -25.10 18.18 3.34
CA ALA A 252 -24.91 18.99 4.54
C ALA A 252 -23.60 18.72 5.28
N ILE A 253 -23.15 17.46 5.37
CA ILE A 253 -21.89 17.09 6.02
C ILE A 253 -20.67 17.76 5.36
N VAL A 254 -20.71 17.97 4.04
CA VAL A 254 -19.62 18.60 3.27
C VAL A 254 -19.50 20.11 3.55
N ASN A 255 -20.56 20.70 4.13
CA ASN A 255 -20.61 22.09 4.58
C ASN A 255 -20.15 22.26 6.03
N CYS A 256 -19.66 21.20 6.67
CA CYS A 256 -19.13 21.29 8.02
C CYS A 256 -17.65 21.65 8.01
N ALA A 257 -17.20 22.31 9.09
CA ALA A 257 -15.78 22.48 9.31
C ALA A 257 -15.19 21.15 9.78
N TYR A 258 -13.91 20.92 9.47
CA TYR A 258 -13.17 19.75 9.91
C TYR A 258 -11.96 20.18 10.71
N GLN A 259 -11.61 19.43 11.74
CA GLN A 259 -10.46 19.78 12.58
C GLN A 259 -9.66 18.57 13.04
N VAL A 260 -8.39 18.82 13.31
CA VAL A 260 -7.51 17.88 14.02
C VAL A 260 -6.84 18.60 15.17
N ILE A 261 -7.03 18.06 16.38
CA ILE A 261 -6.43 18.58 17.61
C ILE A 261 -5.13 17.82 17.88
N HIS A 262 -4.03 18.56 18.04
CA HIS A 262 -2.72 18.00 18.31
C HIS A 262 -2.54 17.82 19.82
N MET A 263 -2.45 16.56 20.25
CA MET A 263 -2.39 16.17 21.67
C MET A 263 -0.96 15.97 22.20
N ARG A 264 0.06 16.24 21.40
CA ARG A 264 1.49 16.10 21.77
C ARG A 264 2.06 17.40 22.31
#